data_AF-A0A7S2BGY5-F1
#
_entry.id   AF-A0A7S2BGY5-F1
#
_cell.length_a   1.000
_cell.length_b   1.000
_cell.length_c   1.000
_cell.angle_alpha   90.00
_cell.angle_beta   90.00
_cell.angle_gamma   90.00
#
_symmetry.space_group_name_H-M   'P 1'
#
loop_
_entity.id
_entity.type
_entity.pdbx_description
1 polymer ?
#
loop_
_entity_poly.entity_id
_entity_poly.type
_entity_poly.pdbx_seq_one_letter_code
_entity_poly.pdbx_strand_id
1 'polypeptide(L)'
;MGHASFSVAIVQFVRGRLSVVCERSDKVGGRDMDECLIRIFAKQFQKKTGCDVLSSKKALFKLEDAVTKTKKILSANSESSISVECLMEDEDFGSSITRADFEDM
;
A
#
# COMPACT_ATOMS: atom_id res chain seq x y z
N MET A 1 -2.46 -1.42 -13.77
CA MET A 1 -2.40 -1.89 -12.37
C MET A 1 -3.67 -1.38 -11.69
N GLY A 2 -4.51 -2.28 -11.18
CA GLY A 2 -5.68 -1.94 -10.39
C GLY A 2 -5.41 -2.12 -8.89
N HIS A 3 -6.47 -2.30 -8.11
CA HIS A 3 -6.36 -2.57 -6.67
C HIS A 3 -5.76 -3.95 -6.39
N ALA A 4 -6.17 -5.00 -7.13
CA ALA A 4 -5.78 -6.39 -6.86
C ALA A 4 -5.32 -7.17 -8.10
N SER A 5 -5.30 -6.53 -9.27
CA SER A 5 -4.94 -7.19 -10.53
C SER A 5 -4.19 -6.26 -11.46
N PHE A 6 -3.31 -6.86 -12.26
CA PHE A 6 -2.54 -6.19 -13.29
C PHE A 6 -2.75 -6.91 -14.61
N SER A 7 -3.39 -6.26 -15.57
CA SER A 7 -3.53 -6.77 -16.93
C SER A 7 -2.77 -5.92 -17.93
N VAL A 8 -2.18 -6.60 -18.91
CA VAL A 8 -1.47 -6.03 -20.05
C VAL A 8 -2.01 -6.68 -21.32
N ALA A 9 -2.40 -5.86 -22.29
CA ALA A 9 -2.89 -6.33 -23.58
C ALA A 9 -2.17 -5.61 -24.72
N ILE A 10 -1.82 -6.36 -25.76
CA ILE A 10 -1.30 -5.84 -27.03
C ILE A 10 -2.46 -5.81 -28.01
N VAL A 11 -2.76 -4.62 -28.54
CA VAL A 11 -3.94 -4.38 -29.36
C VAL A 11 -3.54 -3.78 -30.70
N GLN A 12 -4.05 -4.37 -31.78
CA GLN A 12 -3.91 -3.86 -33.13
C GLN A 12 -5.16 -3.05 -33.50
N PHE A 13 -4.94 -1.83 -33.99
CA PHE A 13 -5.99 -0.93 -34.44
C PHE A 13 -5.96 -0.78 -35.96
N VAL A 14 -7.11 -0.99 -36.58
CA VAL A 14 -7.38 -0.70 -38.00
C VAL A 14 -8.61 0.19 -38.04
N ARG A 15 -8.78 1.02 -39.07
CA ARG A 15 -9.94 1.93 -39.17
C ARG A 15 -11.25 1.14 -39.01
N GLY A 16 -11.98 1.43 -37.94
CA GLY A 16 -13.25 0.76 -37.62
C GLY A 16 -13.15 -0.65 -37.01
N ARG A 17 -11.94 -1.15 -36.69
CA ARG A 17 -11.76 -2.48 -36.07
C ARG A 17 -10.63 -2.49 -35.04
N LEU A 18 -10.87 -3.18 -33.93
CA LEU A 18 -9.89 -3.46 -32.88
C LEU A 18 -9.69 -4.98 -32.80
N SER A 19 -8.43 -5.43 -32.72
CA SER A 19 -8.09 -6.84 -32.50
C SER A 19 -7.07 -6.97 -31.37
N VAL A 20 -7.39 -7.76 -30.35
CA VAL A 20 -6.44 -8.10 -29.28
C VAL A 20 -5.53 -9.21 -29.77
N VAL A 21 -4.22 -8.98 -29.78
CA VAL A 21 -3.22 -9.96 -30.25
C VAL A 21 -2.77 -10.85 -29.10
N CYS A 22 -2.60 -10.27 -27.92
CA CYS A 22 -2.15 -10.97 -26.73
C CYS A 22 -2.69 -10.27 -25.48
N GLU A 23 -3.01 -11.04 -24.45
CA GLU A 23 -3.38 -10.56 -23.12
C GLU A 23 -2.68 -11.40 -22.06
N ARG A 24 -2.16 -10.76 -21.02
CA ARG A 24 -1.68 -11.40 -19.80
C ARG A 24 -2.17 -10.64 -18.58
N SER A 25 -2.47 -11.38 -17.53
CA SER A 25 -2.92 -10.84 -16.25
C SER A 25 -2.21 -11.51 -15.08
N ASP A 26 -1.90 -10.72 -14.05
CA ASP A 26 -1.35 -11.20 -12.79
C ASP A 26 -2.16 -10.65 -11.60
N LYS A 27 -2.09 -11.34 -10.46
CA LYS A 27 -2.80 -11.01 -9.21
C LYS A 27 -1.94 -10.13 -8.31
N VAL A 28 -1.48 -9.02 -8.86
CA VAL A 28 -0.72 -8.00 -8.15
C VAL A 28 -1.37 -6.64 -8.37
N GLY A 29 -1.42 -5.82 -7.33
CA GLY A 29 -1.98 -4.48 -7.41
C GLY A 29 -1.63 -3.61 -6.22
N GLY A 30 -2.36 -2.51 -6.08
CA GLY A 30 -2.14 -1.54 -5.01
C GLY A 30 -2.35 -2.10 -3.60
N ARG A 31 -3.12 -3.18 -3.44
CA ARG A 31 -3.35 -3.84 -2.14
C ARG A 31 -2.09 -4.52 -1.62
N ASP A 32 -1.31 -5.15 -2.51
CA ASP A 32 -0.09 -5.84 -2.12
C ASP A 32 0.96 -4.83 -1.62
N MET A 33 1.01 -3.65 -2.24
CA MET A 33 1.82 -2.52 -1.77
C MET A 33 1.38 -2.01 -0.39
N ASP A 34 0.06 -1.90 -0.17
CA ASP A 34 -0.49 -1.52 1.14
C ASP A 34 -0.10 -2.56 2.21
N GLU A 35 -0.14 -3.86 1.87
CA GLU A 35 0.26 -4.93 2.79
C GLU A 35 1.73 -4.84 3.20
N CYS A 36 2.64 -4.59 2.24
CA CYS A 36 4.07 -4.39 2.53
C CYS A 36 4.29 -3.24 3.53
N LEU A 37 3.62 -2.10 3.31
CA LEU A 37 3.68 -0.94 4.19
C LEU A 37 3.13 -1.24 5.59
N ILE A 38 1.96 -1.89 5.67
CA ILE A 38 1.33 -2.29 6.93
C ILE A 38 2.27 -3.20 7.73
N ARG A 39 2.90 -4.18 7.09
CA ARG A 39 3.84 -5.10 7.76
C ARG A 39 5.04 -4.36 8.36
N ILE A 40 5.57 -3.34 7.68
CA ILE A 40 6.70 -2.55 8.20
C ILE A 40 6.25 -1.65 9.35
N PHE A 41 5.14 -0.93 9.19
CA PHE A 41 4.63 -0.05 10.24
C PHE A 41 4.18 -0.83 11.47
N ALA A 42 3.56 -2.01 11.30
CA ALA A 42 3.23 -2.92 12.40
C ALA A 42 4.50 -3.38 13.14
N LYS A 43 5.56 -3.76 12.42
CA LYS A 43 6.87 -4.10 13.03
C LYS A 43 7.49 -2.92 13.76
N GLN A 44 7.40 -1.70 13.21
CA GLN A 44 7.92 -0.49 13.87
C GLN A 44 7.12 -0.15 15.13
N PHE A 45 5.80 -0.29 15.10
CA PHE A 45 4.94 -0.09 16.27
C PHE A 45 5.24 -1.14 17.34
N GLN A 46 5.30 -2.42 16.98
CA GLN A 46 5.64 -3.50 17.90
C GLN A 46 7.02 -3.30 18.56
N LYS A 47 8.01 -2.77 17.83
CA LYS A 47 9.32 -2.42 18.41
C LYS A 47 9.25 -1.27 19.40
N LYS A 48 8.32 -0.32 19.24
CA LYS A 48 8.18 0.86 20.11
C LYS A 48 7.35 0.56 21.35
N THR A 49 6.21 -0.11 21.19
CA THR A 49 5.20 -0.27 22.25
C THR A 49 5.09 -1.71 22.75
N GLY A 50 5.72 -2.68 22.08
CA GLY A 50 5.55 -4.11 22.37
C GLY A 50 4.23 -4.71 21.88
N CYS A 51 3.31 -3.87 21.39
CA CYS A 51 1.97 -4.28 20.98
C CYS A 51 1.94 -4.74 19.51
N ASP A 52 1.21 -5.83 19.23
CA ASP A 52 1.04 -6.34 17.88
C ASP A 52 -0.27 -5.83 17.25
N VAL A 53 -0.15 -4.89 16.30
CA VAL A 53 -1.28 -4.33 15.53
C VAL A 53 -2.02 -5.41 14.73
N LEU A 54 -1.33 -6.47 14.29
CA LEU A 54 -1.91 -7.52 13.47
C LEU A 54 -2.91 -8.38 14.26
N SER A 55 -2.81 -8.40 15.59
CA SER A 55 -3.74 -9.11 16.47
C SER A 55 -5.11 -8.45 16.55
N SER A 56 -5.20 -7.13 16.34
CA SER A 56 -6.43 -6.35 16.50
C SER A 56 -6.96 -5.87 15.16
N LYS A 57 -8.12 -6.40 14.75
CA LYS A 57 -8.80 -6.00 13.50
C LYS A 57 -9.11 -4.49 13.46
N LYS A 58 -9.39 -3.87 14.61
CA LYS A 58 -9.70 -2.44 14.70
C LYS A 58 -8.43 -1.59 14.49
N ALA A 59 -7.31 -1.98 15.09
CA ALA A 59 -6.04 -1.29 14.93
C ALA A 59 -5.51 -1.44 13.50
N LEU A 60 -5.61 -2.65 12.94
CA LEU A 60 -5.26 -2.95 11.56
C LEU A 60 -6.04 -2.09 10.57
N PHE A 61 -7.36 -1.96 10.75
CA PHE A 61 -8.18 -1.11 9.87
C PHE A 61 -7.79 0.38 9.92
N LYS A 62 -7.48 0.90 11.12
CA LYS A 62 -6.97 2.28 11.25
C LYS A 62 -5.63 2.46 10.53
N LEU A 63 -4.74 1.48 10.64
CA LEU A 63 -3.45 1.51 9.96
C LEU A 63 -3.60 1.42 8.45
N GLU A 64 -4.51 0.58 7.94
CA GLU A 64 -4.83 0.45 6.51
C GLU A 64 -5.29 1.77 5.88
N ASP A 65 -6.19 2.51 6.56
CA ASP A 65 -6.67 3.81 6.07
C ASP A 65 -5.54 4.84 6.00
N ALA A 66 -4.69 4.88 7.02
CA ALA A 66 -3.53 5.76 7.06
C ALA A 66 -2.49 5.41 5.97
N VAL A 67 -2.18 4.12 5.82
CA VAL A 67 -1.26 3.61 4.79
C VAL A 67 -1.77 3.93 3.39
N THR A 68 -3.06 3.76 3.12
CA THR A 68 -3.64 4.08 1.81
C THR A 68 -3.45 5.56 1.45
N LYS A 69 -3.54 6.46 2.44
CA LYS A 69 -3.28 7.90 2.26
C LYS A 69 -1.79 8.15 2.05
N THR A 70 -0.93 7.60 2.90
CA THR A 70 0.54 7.73 2.80
C THR A 70 1.06 7.26 1.44
N LYS A 71 0.62 6.10 0.94
CA LYS A 71 0.97 5.59 -0.40
C LYS A 71 0.61 6.58 -1.51
N LYS A 72 -0.59 7.17 -1.46
CA LYS A 72 -1.02 8.18 -2.46
C LYS A 72 -0.15 9.42 -2.40
N ILE A 73 0.24 9.87 -1.20
CA ILE A 73 1.13 11.02 -1.01
C ILE A 73 2.53 10.70 -1.54
N LEU A 74 3.07 9.50 -1.29
CA LEU A 74 4.36 9.05 -1.80
C LEU A 74 4.38 8.94 -3.33
N SER A 75 3.24 8.70 -3.98
CA SER A 75 3.17 8.75 -5.45
C SER A 75 3.43 10.16 -6.02
N ALA A 76 3.18 11.21 -5.23
CA ALA A 76 3.40 12.60 -5.63
C ALA A 76 4.71 13.17 -5.06
N ASN A 77 5.03 12.85 -3.80
CA ASN A 77 6.15 13.41 -3.05
C ASN A 77 7.25 12.38 -2.73
N SER A 78 8.46 12.87 -2.48
CA SER A 78 9.63 12.02 -2.16
C SER A 78 9.64 11.48 -0.72
N GLU A 79 8.84 12.06 0.17
CA GLU A 79 8.69 11.61 1.56
C GLU A 79 7.23 11.78 2.01
N SER A 80 6.85 11.00 3.03
CA SER A 80 5.57 11.16 3.70
C SER A 80 5.69 10.73 5.16
N SER A 81 4.99 11.44 6.05
CA SER A 81 4.78 11.01 7.42
C SER A 81 3.43 10.32 7.56
N ILE A 82 3.40 9.32 8.45
CA ILE A 82 2.19 8.64 8.88
C ILE A 82 2.00 8.92 10.37
N SER A 83 0.80 9.39 10.72
CA SER A 83 0.40 9.65 12.11
C SER A 83 -0.99 9.05 12.33
N VAL A 84 -1.12 8.17 13.31
CA VAL A 84 -2.38 7.53 13.69
C VAL A 84 -2.57 7.64 15.20
N GLU A 85 -3.64 8.33 15.59
CA GLU A 85 -4.00 8.53 17.00
C GLU A 85 -4.71 7.29 17.59
N CYS A 86 -4.35 6.97 18.83
CA CYS A 86 -4.85 5.81 19.58
C CYS A 86 -4.85 4.55 18.70
N LEU A 87 -3.70 4.20 18.11
CA LEU A 87 -3.63 3.07 17.18
C LEU A 87 -4.02 1.77 17.90
N MET A 88 -3.45 1.55 19.08
CA MET A 88 -3.74 0.40 19.93
C MET A 88 -3.38 0.75 21.38
N GLU A 89 -4.22 0.35 22.35
CA GLU A 89 -4.01 0.59 23.79
C GLU A 89 -3.68 2.05 24.16
N ASP A 90 -4.35 3.01 23.50
CA ASP A 90 -4.16 4.45 23.68
C ASP A 90 -2.75 4.97 23.30
N GLU A 91 -1.93 4.14 22.66
CA GLU A 91 -0.64 4.55 22.10
C GLU A 91 -0.80 5.12 20.69
N ASP A 92 -0.18 6.27 20.47
CA ASP A 92 -0.11 6.91 19.15
C ASP A 92 1.01 6.32 18.31
N PHE A 93 0.80 6.25 17.00
CA PHE A 93 1.82 5.83 16.05
C PHE A 93 2.22 6.97 15.13
N GLY A 94 3.48 7.38 15.23
CA GLY A 94 4.13 8.30 14.30
C GLY A 94 5.35 7.66 13.65
N SER A 95 5.42 7.74 12.32
CA SER A 95 6.61 7.35 11.54
C SER A 95 6.73 8.18 10.27
N SER A 96 7.92 8.16 9.66
CA SER A 96 8.17 8.76 8.35
C SER A 96 8.76 7.71 7.42
N ILE A 97 8.46 7.84 6.13
CA ILE A 97 8.93 6.96 5.07
C ILE A 97 9.32 7.78 3.85
N THR A 98 10.44 7.42 3.24
CA THR A 98 10.86 8.01 1.96
C THR A 98 10.37 7.15 0.81
N ARG A 99 10.24 7.74 -0.38
CA ARG A 99 9.91 7.00 -1.60
C ARG A 99 10.96 5.95 -1.92
N ALA A 100 12.24 6.26 -1.70
CA ALA A 100 13.33 5.31 -1.90
C ALA A 100 13.17 4.07 -1.01
N ASP A 101 12.90 4.28 0.30
CA ASP A 101 12.65 3.17 1.21
C ASP A 101 11.43 2.34 0.82
N PHE A 102 10.40 2.97 0.24
CA PHE A 102 9.19 2.30 -0.25
C PHE A 102 9.42 1.47 -1.53
N GLU A 103 10.27 1.97 -2.44
CA GLU A 103 10.61 1.28 -3.69
C GLU A 103 11.58 0.11 -3.48
N ASP A 104 12.39 0.14 -2.42
CA ASP A 104 13.32 -0.94 -2.04
C ASP A 104 12.64 -2.12 -1.30
N MET A 105 11.34 -2.02 -0.98
CA MET A 105 10.58 -3.05 -0.24
C MET A 105 10.17 -4.25 -1.11
#